data_AF-A0A1T2X6Y3-F1
#
_entry.id   AF-A0A1T2X6Y3-F1
#
_cell.length_a   1.000
_cell.length_b   1.000
_cell.length_c   1.000
_cell.angle_alpha   90.00
_cell.angle_beta   90.00
_cell.angle_gamma   90.00
#
_symmetry.space_group_name_H-M   'P 1'
#
loop_
_entity.id
_entity.type
_entity.pdbx_description
1 polymer ?
#
loop_
_entity_poly.entity_id
_entity_poly.type
_entity_poly.pdbx_seq_one_letter_code
_entity_poly.pdbx_strand_id
1 'polypeptide(L)'
;MKTQVRLNTYERGIVHSLVTSFGYEAGPARELVVQYIAVIRKLGGYDTCYDHAERLVQARQLQVTPEAWLERIRNLDREAAKDKGIPHLERNIAYQGLR
;
A
#
# COMPACT_ATOMS: atom_id res chain seq x y z
N MET A 1 22.32 12.28 12.21
CA MET A 1 21.00 12.71 12.72
C MET A 1 19.99 11.62 12.37
N LYS A 2 19.44 10.87 13.34
CA LYS A 2 18.39 9.87 13.06
C LYS A 2 17.07 10.62 12.93
N THR A 3 16.65 10.90 11.69
CA THR A 3 15.32 11.47 11.42
C THR A 3 14.26 10.52 11.99
N GLN A 4 13.71 10.86 13.15
CA GLN A 4 12.64 10.10 13.76
C GLN A 4 11.38 10.32 12.92
N VAL A 5 11.12 9.40 12.00
CA VAL A 5 9.88 9.40 11.23
C VAL A 5 8.72 9.16 12.20
N ARG A 6 7.85 10.18 12.30
CA ARG A 6 6.69 10.16 13.18
C ARG A 6 5.53 9.48 12.45
N LEU A 7 5.16 8.31 12.93
CA LEU A 7 4.07 7.52 12.35
C LEU A 7 2.71 8.11 12.74
N ASN A 8 1.81 8.24 11.77
CA ASN A 8 0.41 8.60 11.99
C ASN A 8 -0.38 7.39 12.55
N THR A 9 -1.66 7.58 12.89
CA THR A 9 -2.50 6.51 13.47
C THR A 9 -2.63 5.29 12.54
N TYR A 10 -2.72 5.52 11.24
CA TYR A 10 -2.84 4.46 10.23
C TYR A 10 -1.54 3.64 10.11
N GLU A 11 -0.40 4.32 9.99
CA GLU A 11 0.93 3.71 9.94
C GLU A 11 1.25 2.92 11.22
N ARG A 12 0.79 3.40 12.39
CA ARG A 12 0.85 2.63 13.64
C ARG A 12 -0.05 1.41 13.62
N GLY A 13 -1.23 1.51 13.00
CA GLY A 13 -2.11 0.37 12.76
C GLY A 13 -1.44 -0.72 11.93
N ILE A 14 -0.68 -0.34 10.90
CA ILE A 14 0.10 -1.29 10.08
C ILE A 14 1.18 -1.97 10.93
N VAL A 15 1.92 -1.22 11.76
CA VAL A 15 2.90 -1.80 12.69
C VAL A 15 2.22 -2.78 13.64
N HIS A 16 1.05 -2.43 14.18
CA HIS A 16 0.28 -3.32 15.05
C HIS A 16 -0.09 -4.61 14.33
N SER A 17 -0.62 -4.55 13.11
CA SER A 17 -0.94 -5.73 12.30
C SER A 17 0.29 -6.60 12.03
N LEU A 18 1.45 -6.00 11.74
CA LEU A 18 2.71 -6.75 11.57
C LEU A 18 3.09 -7.55 12.83
N VAL A 19 2.90 -6.96 14.00
CA VAL A 19 3.20 -7.61 15.28
C VAL A 19 2.18 -8.70 15.58
N THR A 20 0.88 -8.39 15.52
CA THR A 20 -0.18 -9.31 15.97
C THR A 20 -0.49 -10.42 14.98
N SER A 21 -0.40 -10.14 13.67
CA SER A 21 -0.83 -11.08 12.63
C SER A 21 0.34 -11.81 11.97
N PHE A 22 1.52 -11.18 11.92
CA PHE A 22 2.70 -11.73 11.24
C PHE A 22 3.86 -12.05 12.19
N GLY A 23 3.69 -11.82 13.50
CA GLY A 23 4.67 -12.20 14.52
C GLY A 23 5.97 -11.39 14.49
N TYR A 24 5.94 -10.18 13.91
CA TYR A 24 7.12 -9.31 13.91
C TYR A 24 7.35 -8.69 15.28
N GLU A 25 8.61 -8.51 15.64
CA GLU A 25 9.01 -7.65 16.75
C GLU A 25 8.69 -6.18 16.46
N ALA A 26 8.27 -5.42 17.47
CA ALA A 26 7.79 -4.05 17.29
C ALA A 26 8.84 -3.10 16.68
N GLY A 27 10.12 -3.29 17.00
CA GLY A 27 11.24 -2.52 16.42
C GLY A 27 11.39 -2.76 14.92
N PRO A 28 11.68 -4.01 14.48
CA PRO A 28 11.75 -4.40 13.08
C PRO A 28 10.48 -4.09 12.27
N ALA A 29 9.29 -4.26 12.86
CA ALA A 29 8.02 -3.90 12.22
C ALA A 29 7.95 -2.39 11.93
N ARG A 30 8.36 -1.56 12.90
CA ARG A 30 8.43 -0.11 12.71
C ARG A 30 9.44 0.28 11.64
N GLU A 31 10.62 -0.33 11.64
CA GLU A 31 11.64 -0.06 10.62
C GLU A 31 11.13 -0.42 9.21
N LEU A 32 10.43 -1.55 9.08
CA LEU A 32 9.83 -1.96 7.82
C LEU A 32 8.79 -0.94 7.33
N VAL A 33 7.88 -0.50 8.20
CA VAL A 33 6.88 0.52 7.85
C VAL A 33 7.53 1.84 7.46
N VAL A 34 8.59 2.26 8.17
CA VAL A 34 9.34 3.49 7.84
C VAL A 34 10.05 3.36 6.49
N GLN A 35 10.67 2.22 6.20
CA GLN A 35 11.35 1.96 4.93
C GLN A 35 10.40 2.05 3.73
N TYR A 36 9.16 1.58 3.91
CA TYR A 36 8.14 1.55 2.86
C TYR A 36 7.08 2.65 2.99
N ILE A 37 7.31 3.66 3.83
CA ILE A 37 6.32 4.72 4.12
C ILE A 37 5.90 5.48 2.87
N ALA A 38 6.83 5.68 1.93
CA ALA A 38 6.55 6.31 0.65
C ALA A 38 5.61 5.47 -0.22
N VAL A 39 5.67 4.14 -0.11
CA VAL A 39 4.79 3.21 -0.84
C VAL A 39 3.39 3.26 -0.23
N ILE A 40 3.29 3.12 1.09
CA ILE A 40 2.01 3.16 1.84
C ILE A 40 1.26 4.46 1.53
N ARG A 41 1.95 5.60 1.56
CA ARG A 41 1.35 6.91 1.26
C ARG A 41 0.95 7.08 -0.21
N LYS A 42 1.60 6.38 -1.13
CA LYS A 42 1.29 6.44 -2.58
C LYS A 42 0.17 5.50 -3.01
N LEU A 43 -0.04 4.40 -2.29
CA LEU A 43 -1.14 3.47 -2.56
C LEU A 43 -2.49 4.04 -2.10
N GLY A 44 -2.50 4.85 -1.04
CA GLY A 44 -3.72 5.50 -0.55
C GLY A 44 -4.62 4.56 0.27
N GLY A 45 -5.54 5.14 1.05
CA GLY A 45 -6.26 4.48 2.15
C GLY A 45 -7.44 3.58 1.76
N TYR A 46 -7.44 2.97 0.57
CA TYR A 46 -8.45 1.97 0.20
C TYR A 46 -8.16 0.60 0.84
N ASP A 47 -6.88 0.33 1.11
CA ASP A 47 -6.43 -0.89 1.78
C ASP A 47 -6.59 -0.81 3.29
N THR A 48 -6.78 -1.94 3.96
CA THR A 48 -6.76 -1.97 5.42
C THR A 48 -5.32 -1.99 5.95
N CYS A 49 -5.16 -1.72 7.25
CA CYS A 49 -3.86 -1.89 7.92
C CYS A 49 -3.30 -3.31 7.77
N TYR A 50 -4.17 -4.32 7.71
CA TYR A 50 -3.79 -5.71 7.48
C TYR A 50 -3.28 -5.92 6.04
N ASP A 51 -3.99 -5.42 5.03
CA ASP A 51 -3.60 -5.58 3.62
C ASP A 51 -2.25 -4.90 3.33
N HIS A 52 -1.96 -3.76 3.97
CA HIS A 52 -0.62 -3.18 3.88
C HIS A 52 0.42 -4.02 4.60
N ALA A 53 0.13 -4.53 5.80
CA ALA A 53 1.07 -5.38 6.53
C ALA A 53 1.44 -6.63 5.70
N GLU A 54 0.45 -7.29 5.09
CA GLU A 54 0.68 -8.44 4.20
C GLU A 54 1.59 -8.07 3.02
N ARG A 55 1.31 -6.96 2.33
CA ARG A 55 2.15 -6.49 1.23
C ARG A 55 3.58 -6.17 1.66
N LEU A 56 3.77 -5.61 2.85
CA LEU A 56 5.12 -5.35 3.38
C LEU A 56 5.88 -6.64 3.68
N VAL A 57 5.19 -7.66 4.19
CA VAL A 57 5.78 -8.99 4.41
C VAL A 57 6.20 -9.62 3.09
N GLN A 58 5.34 -9.56 2.07
CA GLN A 58 5.68 -10.04 0.73
C GLN A 58 6.88 -9.29 0.13
N ALA A 59 6.91 -7.96 0.22
CA ALA A 59 8.03 -7.16 -0.24
C ALA A 59 9.36 -7.57 0.41
N ARG A 60 9.30 -7.83 1.73
CA ARG A 60 10.47 -8.28 2.51
C ARG A 60 10.92 -9.67 2.10
N GLN A 61 10.00 -10.61 1.90
CA GLN A 61 10.32 -11.98 1.44
C GLN A 61 10.95 -11.97 0.05
N LEU A 62 10.50 -11.08 -0.83
CA LEU A 62 11.04 -10.91 -2.18
C LEU A 62 12.31 -10.05 -2.24
N GLN A 63 12.74 -9.49 -1.09
CA GLN A 63 13.90 -8.60 -0.98
C GLN A 63 13.90 -7.43 -1.98
N VAL A 64 12.72 -6.95 -2.36
CA VAL A 64 12.57 -5.86 -3.32
C VAL A 64 12.77 -4.51 -2.65
N THR A 65 13.17 -3.50 -3.41
CA THR A 65 13.21 -2.12 -2.91
C THR A 65 11.80 -1.50 -2.87
N PRO A 66 11.56 -0.47 -2.06
CA PRO A 66 10.25 0.21 -2.01
C PRO A 66 9.80 0.74 -3.38
N GLU A 67 10.72 1.21 -4.21
CA GLU A 67 10.46 1.71 -5.56
C GLU A 67 10.00 0.58 -6.50
N ALA A 68 10.74 -0.53 -6.51
CA ALA A 68 10.38 -1.72 -7.29
C ALA A 68 9.07 -2.34 -6.82
N TRP A 69 8.82 -2.32 -5.50
CA TRP A 69 7.59 -2.84 -4.92
C TRP A 69 6.37 -2.00 -5.32
N LEU A 70 6.49 -0.67 -5.33
CA LEU A 70 5.42 0.21 -5.78
C LEU A 70 5.06 -0.04 -7.24
N GLU A 71 6.04 -0.21 -8.11
CA GLU A 71 5.80 -0.52 -9.53
C GLU A 71 5.10 -1.88 -9.68
N ARG A 72 5.54 -2.88 -8.92
CA ARG A 72 4.94 -4.22 -8.92
C ARG A 72 3.49 -4.20 -8.45
N ILE A 73 3.18 -3.49 -7.36
CA ILE A 73 1.79 -3.38 -6.88
C ILE A 73 0.91 -2.68 -7.92
N ARG A 74 1.40 -1.61 -8.57
CA ARG A 74 0.64 -0.93 -9.63
C ARG A 74 0.36 -1.84 -10.83
N ASN A 75 1.30 -2.72 -11.18
CA ASN A 75 1.09 -3.69 -12.23
C ASN A 75 0.06 -4.75 -11.82
N LEU A 76 0.17 -5.30 -10.59
CA LEU A 76 -0.79 -6.27 -10.06
C LEU A 76 -2.22 -5.68 -9.98
N ASP A 77 -2.36 -4.42 -9.56
CA ASP A 77 -3.65 -3.74 -9.50
C ASP A 77 -4.25 -3.53 -10.91
N ARG A 78 -3.42 -3.12 -11.86
CA ARG A 78 -3.80 -3.00 -13.28
C ARG A 78 -4.20 -4.34 -13.89
N GLU A 79 -3.51 -5.42 -13.55
CA GLU A 79 -3.81 -6.78 -14.02
C GLU A 79 -5.09 -7.31 -13.36
N ALA A 80 -5.28 -7.11 -12.06
CA ALA A 80 -6.49 -7.49 -11.35
C ALA A 80 -7.73 -6.71 -11.86
N ALA A 81 -7.57 -5.44 -12.23
CA ALA A 81 -8.63 -4.65 -12.87
C ALA A 81 -9.00 -5.19 -14.27
N LYS A 82 -8.02 -5.70 -15.03
CA LYS A 82 -8.26 -6.37 -16.32
C LYS A 82 -8.94 -7.72 -16.15
N ASP A 83 -8.51 -8.53 -15.18
CA ASP A 83 -9.00 -9.89 -14.96
C ASP A 83 -10.43 -9.92 -14.41
N LYS A 84 -10.81 -8.94 -13.58
CA LYS A 84 -12.17 -8.84 -13.03
C LYS A 84 -13.22 -8.26 -13.97
N GLY A 85 -12.88 -7.95 -15.23
CA GLY A 85 -13.86 -7.46 -16.20
C GLY A 85 -14.68 -6.28 -15.66
N ILE A 86 -14.05 -5.38 -14.89
CA ILE A 86 -14.68 -4.10 -14.58
C ILE A 86 -14.41 -3.24 -15.81
N PRO A 87 -15.38 -3.02 -16.71
CA PRO A 87 -15.22 -2.00 -17.72
C PRO A 87 -14.88 -0.74 -16.96
N HIS A 88 -13.68 -0.23 -17.22
CA HIS A 88 -13.30 1.11 -16.84
C HIS A 88 -14.49 1.97 -17.23
N LEU A 89 -15.25 2.43 -16.23
CA LEU A 89 -16.32 3.38 -16.46
C LEU A 89 -15.60 4.57 -17.07
N GLU A 90 -15.64 4.63 -18.40
CA GLU A 90 -15.50 5.84 -19.18
C GLU A 90 -16.62 6.77 -18.72
N ARG A 91 -16.42 7.37 -17.55
CA ARG A 91 -17.27 8.42 -17.04
C ARG A 91 -16.57 9.76 -17.26
N ASN A 92 -16.30 10.03 -18.53
CA ASN A 92 -16.50 11.36 -19.06
C ASN A 92 -17.68 11.30 -20.04
N ILE A 93 -18.83 10.85 -19.52
CA ILE A 93 -20.11 11.09 -20.18
C ILE A 93 -20.33 12.59 -20.15
N ALA A 94 -20.27 13.15 -21.35
CA ALA A 94 -20.81 14.44 -21.71
C ALA A 94 -22.13 14.72 -20.98
N TYR A 95 -22.13 15.76 -20.15
CA TYR A 95 -23.34 16.54 -19.84
C TYR A 95 -23.20 17.84 -20.62
N GLN A 96 -23.70 17.87 -21.86
CA GLN A 96 -25.03 18.38 -22.23
C GLN A 96 -25.15 19.90 -22.07
N GLY A 97 -25.21 20.58 -23.22
CA GLY A 97 -25.75 21.92 -23.40
C GLY A 97 -26.61 21.96 -24.66
N LEU A 98 -27.66 21.13 -24.69
CA LEU A 98 -28.77 21.26 -25.61
C LEU A 98 -29.68 22.37 -25.07
N ARG A 99 -29.71 23.52 -25.76
CA ARG A 99 -30.86 24.41 -25.78
C ARG A 99 -30.89 25.21 -27.06
#